data_AF-A0A2C6KPZ2-F1
#
_entry.id   AF-A0A2C6KPZ2-F1
#
_cell.length_a   1.000
_cell.length_b   1.000
_cell.length_c   1.000
_cell.angle_alpha   90.00
_cell.angle_beta   90.00
_cell.angle_gamma   90.00
#
_symmetry.space_group_name_H-M   'P 1'
#
loop_
_entity.id
_entity.type
_entity.pdbx_description
1 polymer ?
#
loop_
_entity_poly.entity_id
_entity_poly.type
_entity_poly.pdbx_seq_one_letter_code
_entity_poly.pdbx_strand_id
1 'polypeptide(L)'
;MAPVFSLVLDIELPEDVVFMFPELYLTLKNGRVLSVKSFFGWVWKSVYQAAVIMMGAIGLFENSFMNIVSITFTSLILSELLNVASEIQTWHPLMVASEICTIIIYIFSMFILRRYFDIAYIVTSAFWMKVIAITLVSWVPLQVFKVVKKVLQPPQYTKLSGM
;
A
#
# COMPACT_ATOMS: atom_id res chain seq x y z
N MET A 1 0.77 2.44 -10.76
CA MET A 1 2.11 3.07 -10.70
C MET A 1 2.04 4.58 -10.45
N ALA A 2 1.12 5.32 -11.05
CA ALA A 2 0.95 6.76 -10.78
C ALA A 2 0.90 7.14 -9.28
N PRO A 3 0.25 6.37 -8.38
CA PRO A 3 0.23 6.67 -6.95
C PRO A 3 1.63 6.69 -6.31
N VAL A 4 2.49 5.73 -6.68
CA VAL A 4 3.87 5.66 -6.15
C VAL A 4 4.68 6.90 -6.57
N PHE A 5 4.52 7.35 -7.82
CA PHE A 5 5.21 8.56 -8.28
C PHE A 5 4.68 9.83 -7.60
N SER A 6 3.40 9.84 -7.23
CA SER A 6 2.81 10.99 -6.52
C SER A 6 3.41 11.21 -5.13
N LEU A 7 4.04 10.19 -4.52
CA LEU A 7 4.75 10.30 -3.24
C LEU A 7 5.93 11.28 -3.29
N VAL A 8 6.44 11.63 -4.47
CA VAL A 8 7.47 12.68 -4.62
C VAL A 8 6.95 14.05 -4.15
N LEU A 9 5.63 14.24 -4.13
CA LEU A 9 4.98 15.47 -3.65
C LEU A 9 4.75 15.47 -2.13
N ASP A 10 5.08 14.38 -1.42
CA ASP A 10 4.89 14.30 0.02
C ASP A 10 6.00 15.06 0.76
N ILE A 11 5.60 15.90 1.71
CA ILE A 11 6.50 16.76 2.48
C ILE A 11 6.37 16.39 3.97
N GLU A 12 7.36 15.70 4.51
CA GLU A 12 7.33 15.26 5.92
C GLU A 12 7.50 16.41 6.92
N LEU A 13 8.23 17.48 6.56
CA LEU A 13 8.52 18.63 7.43
C LEU A 13 8.44 19.94 6.63
N PRO A 14 7.86 21.02 7.20
CA PRO A 14 7.83 22.32 6.55
C PRO A 14 9.25 22.91 6.46
N GLU A 15 9.50 23.72 5.43
CA GLU A 15 10.83 24.27 5.13
C GLU A 15 11.44 25.04 6.31
N ASP A 16 10.63 25.85 7.02
CA ASP A 16 11.08 26.65 8.16
C ASP A 16 11.69 25.80 9.28
N VAL A 17 11.10 24.63 9.57
CA VAL A 17 11.60 23.70 10.59
C VAL A 17 12.89 23.03 10.15
N VAL A 18 13.00 22.71 8.85
CA VAL A 18 14.23 22.12 8.29
C VAL A 18 15.40 23.09 8.42
N PHE A 19 15.19 24.39 8.20
CA PHE A 19 16.22 25.41 8.38
C PHE A 19 16.56 25.66 9.85
N MET A 20 15.60 25.50 10.77
CA MET A 20 15.84 25.62 12.21
C MET A 20 16.69 24.47 12.76
N PHE A 21 16.57 23.26 12.20
CA PHE A 21 17.26 22.05 12.67
C PHE A 21 18.10 21.37 11.58
N PRO A 22 19.24 21.96 11.13
CA PRO A 22 20.09 21.40 10.08
C PRO A 22 20.73 20.05 10.46
N GLU A 23 20.77 19.72 11.74
CA GLU A 23 21.20 18.42 12.26
C GLU A 23 20.37 17.24 11.76
N LEU A 24 19.08 17.46 11.44
CA LEU A 24 18.23 16.44 10.82
C LEU A 24 18.82 15.97 9.47
N TYR A 25 19.38 16.89 8.69
CA TYR A 25 20.01 16.57 7.41
C TYR A 25 21.26 15.70 7.58
N LEU A 26 22.06 15.95 8.62
CA LEU A 26 23.25 15.15 8.91
C LEU A 26 22.89 13.68 9.22
N THR A 27 21.74 13.45 9.85
CA THR A 27 21.28 12.07 10.12
C THR A 27 20.91 11.29 8.85
N LEU A 28 20.42 11.97 7.81
CA LEU A 28 20.09 11.35 6.51
C LEU A 28 21.35 10.89 5.76
N LYS A 29 22.45 11.66 5.85
CA LYS A 29 23.74 11.33 5.21
C LYS A 29 24.33 10.01 5.71
N ASN A 30 23.94 9.55 6.90
CA ASN A 30 24.41 8.29 7.48
C ASN A 30 23.90 7.03 6.75
N GLY A 31 23.03 7.17 5.73
CA GLY A 31 22.60 6.05 4.87
C GLY A 31 21.74 5.00 5.59
N ARG A 32 21.28 5.29 6.82
CA ARG A 32 20.49 4.36 7.64
C ARG A 32 19.10 4.09 7.07
N VAL A 33 18.55 5.05 6.32
CA VAL A 33 17.20 4.96 5.73
C VAL A 33 17.17 3.87 4.65
N LEU A 34 18.10 3.93 3.70
CA LEU A 34 18.19 3.01 2.56
C LEU A 34 19.28 1.95 2.75
N SER A 35 19.23 1.24 3.88
CA SER A 35 20.19 0.18 4.20
C SER A 35 19.76 -1.17 3.64
N VAL A 36 20.69 -2.11 3.51
CA VAL A 36 20.41 -3.52 3.13
C VAL A 36 19.37 -4.15 4.07
N LYS A 37 19.40 -3.79 5.36
CA LYS A 37 18.41 -4.24 6.34
C LYS A 37 17.00 -3.72 6.01
N SER A 38 16.88 -2.45 5.62
CA SER A 38 15.61 -1.85 5.19
C SER A 38 15.09 -2.54 3.93
N PHE A 39 15.97 -2.79 2.95
CA PHE A 39 15.63 -3.50 1.72
C PHE A 39 15.08 -4.91 1.98
N PHE A 40 15.79 -5.74 2.75
CA PHE A 40 15.28 -7.07 3.10
C PHE A 40 13.99 -7.00 3.91
N GLY A 41 13.82 -5.98 4.76
CA GLY A 41 12.56 -5.70 5.43
C GLY A 41 11.40 -5.50 4.45
N TRP A 42 11.58 -4.71 3.39
CA TRP A 42 10.58 -4.52 2.35
C TRP A 42 10.31 -5.80 1.57
N VAL A 43 11.36 -6.54 1.17
CA VAL A 43 11.20 -7.84 0.47
C VAL A 43 10.37 -8.81 1.31
N TRP A 44 10.65 -8.94 2.61
CA TRP A 44 9.87 -9.80 3.48
C TRP A 44 8.40 -9.39 3.60
N LYS A 45 8.11 -8.08 3.66
CA LYS A 45 6.72 -7.58 3.64
C LYS A 45 6.00 -7.94 2.34
N SER A 46 6.66 -7.75 1.19
CA SER A 46 6.09 -8.08 -0.12
C SER A 46 5.85 -9.58 -0.28
N VAL A 47 6.80 -10.43 0.16
CA VAL A 47 6.64 -11.89 0.15
C VAL A 47 5.47 -12.31 1.03
N TYR A 48 5.35 -11.74 2.23
CA TYR A 48 4.22 -12.00 3.13
C TYR A 48 2.88 -11.63 2.47
N GLN A 49 2.75 -10.41 1.93
CA GLN A 49 1.51 -9.96 1.27
C GLN A 49 1.14 -10.85 0.08
N ALA A 50 2.11 -11.16 -0.78
CA ALA A 50 1.91 -12.03 -1.93
C ALA A 50 1.47 -13.43 -1.51
N ALA A 51 2.10 -14.00 -0.49
CA ALA A 51 1.75 -15.31 0.05
C ALA A 51 0.32 -15.32 0.63
N VAL A 52 -0.04 -14.32 1.43
CA VAL A 52 -1.39 -14.20 2.01
C VAL A 52 -2.45 -14.04 0.93
N ILE A 53 -2.21 -13.20 -0.08
CA ILE A 53 -3.17 -13.00 -1.18
C ILE A 53 -3.36 -14.29 -1.97
N MET A 54 -2.26 -14.96 -2.34
CA MET A 54 -2.32 -16.18 -3.14
C MET A 54 -2.94 -17.34 -2.35
N MET A 55 -2.47 -17.59 -1.13
CA MET A 55 -3.01 -18.65 -0.27
C MET A 55 -4.46 -18.37 0.13
N GLY A 56 -4.83 -17.10 0.35
CA GLY A 56 -6.20 -16.69 0.64
C GLY A 56 -7.12 -16.95 -0.55
N ALA A 57 -6.70 -16.56 -1.77
CA ALA A 57 -7.50 -16.77 -2.96
C ALA A 57 -7.65 -18.25 -3.34
N ILE A 58 -6.60 -19.05 -3.17
CA ILE A 58 -6.67 -20.51 -3.33
C ILE A 58 -7.54 -21.10 -2.22
N GLY A 59 -7.32 -20.76 -0.95
CA GLY A 59 -8.10 -21.30 0.18
C GLY A 59 -9.60 -20.98 0.10
N LEU A 60 -9.97 -19.85 -0.50
CA LEU A 60 -11.35 -19.46 -0.79
C LEU A 60 -11.92 -20.10 -2.08
N PHE A 61 -11.29 -21.21 -2.53
CA PHE A 61 -11.53 -22.01 -3.73
C PHE A 61 -12.91 -21.79 -4.31
N GLU A 62 -12.93 -21.13 -5.46
CA GLU A 62 -14.08 -21.14 -6.34
C GLU A 62 -13.75 -21.97 -7.56
N ASN A 63 -14.73 -22.72 -8.05
CA ASN A 63 -14.59 -23.80 -9.04
C ASN A 63 -14.16 -23.33 -10.45
N SER A 64 -13.52 -22.17 -10.58
CA SER A 64 -13.04 -21.57 -11.82
C SER A 64 -11.73 -20.82 -11.59
N PHE A 65 -10.73 -21.14 -12.42
CA PHE A 65 -9.44 -20.42 -12.45
C PHE A 65 -9.64 -18.90 -12.67
N MET A 66 -10.63 -18.50 -13.47
CA MET A 66 -10.92 -17.09 -13.75
C MET A 66 -11.33 -16.32 -12.48
N ASN A 67 -12.02 -16.98 -11.54
CA ASN A 67 -12.44 -16.34 -10.30
C ASN A 67 -11.24 -16.13 -9.38
N ILE A 68 -10.33 -17.11 -9.28
CA ILE A 68 -9.08 -16.98 -8.53
C ILE A 68 -8.23 -15.82 -9.07
N VAL A 69 -8.07 -15.74 -10.39
CA VAL A 69 -7.34 -14.64 -11.05
C VAL A 69 -8.01 -13.29 -10.74
N SER A 70 -9.34 -13.21 -10.84
CA SER A 70 -10.08 -11.98 -10.56
C SER A 70 -9.91 -11.53 -9.10
N ILE A 71 -10.04 -12.43 -8.14
CA ILE A 71 -9.89 -12.14 -6.71
C ILE A 71 -8.45 -11.71 -6.40
N THR A 72 -7.45 -12.46 -6.87
CA THR A 72 -6.03 -12.15 -6.61
C THR A 72 -5.62 -10.81 -7.20
N PHE A 73 -5.96 -10.53 -8.46
CA PHE A 73 -5.64 -9.24 -9.09
C PHE A 73 -6.29 -8.06 -8.37
N THR A 74 -7.57 -8.20 -8.02
CA THR A 74 -8.31 -7.14 -7.30
C THR A 74 -7.69 -6.90 -5.94
N SER A 75 -7.45 -7.98 -5.19
CA SER A 75 -6.87 -7.91 -3.84
C SER A 75 -5.46 -7.31 -3.87
N LEU A 76 -4.65 -7.63 -4.88
CA LEU A 76 -3.31 -7.09 -5.08
C LEU A 76 -3.36 -5.58 -5.35
N ILE A 77 -4.18 -5.13 -6.31
CA ILE A 77 -4.28 -3.71 -6.65
C ILE A 77 -4.76 -2.89 -5.45
N LEU A 78 -5.78 -3.38 -4.73
CA LEU A 78 -6.26 -2.71 -3.53
C LEU A 78 -5.21 -2.71 -2.41
N SER A 79 -4.47 -3.81 -2.21
CA SER A 79 -3.40 -3.87 -1.22
C SER A 79 -2.28 -2.87 -1.53
N GLU A 80 -1.91 -2.73 -2.80
CA GLU A 80 -0.89 -1.76 -3.24
C GLU A 80 -1.37 -0.31 -3.08
N LEU A 81 -2.63 -0.01 -3.43
CA LEU A 81 -3.19 1.32 -3.18
C LEU A 81 -3.23 1.66 -1.68
N LEU A 82 -3.63 0.71 -0.84
CA LEU A 82 -3.59 0.89 0.62
C LEU A 82 -2.17 1.02 1.15
N ASN A 83 -1.20 0.28 0.61
CA ASN A 83 0.21 0.42 0.96
C ASN A 83 0.70 1.84 0.68
N VAL A 84 0.40 2.39 -0.50
CA VAL A 84 0.76 3.76 -0.88
C VAL A 84 0.06 4.78 0.00
N ALA A 85 -1.26 4.67 0.19
CA ALA A 85 -2.04 5.57 1.05
C ALA A 85 -1.52 5.61 2.50
N SER A 86 -0.95 4.50 2.99
CA SER A 86 -0.39 4.40 4.35
C SER A 86 1.00 5.00 4.51
N GLU A 87 1.67 5.33 3.40
CA GLU A 87 2.95 6.03 3.42
C GLU A 87 2.81 7.55 3.27
N ILE A 88 1.67 8.04 2.77
CA ILE A 88 1.39 9.47 2.65
C ILE A 88 1.29 10.10 4.05
N GLN A 89 2.12 11.13 4.30
CA GLN A 89 2.00 11.95 5.51
C GLN A 89 1.15 13.19 5.26
N THR A 90 1.33 13.84 4.12
CA THR A 90 0.62 15.07 3.73
C THR A 90 -0.21 14.84 2.47
N TRP A 91 -1.51 15.14 2.55
CA TRP A 91 -2.41 14.91 1.41
C TRP A 91 -2.31 16.06 0.41
N HIS A 92 -1.66 15.80 -0.72
CA HIS A 92 -1.70 16.69 -1.88
C HIS A 92 -2.84 16.28 -2.83
N PRO A 93 -3.61 17.22 -3.41
CA PRO A 93 -4.73 16.88 -4.31
C PRO A 93 -4.36 15.96 -5.48
N LEU A 94 -3.13 16.09 -6.01
CA LEU A 94 -2.63 15.21 -7.09
C LEU A 94 -2.42 13.76 -6.63
N MET A 95 -2.09 13.51 -5.37
CA MET A 95 -1.97 12.13 -4.84
C MET A 95 -3.34 11.46 -4.83
N VAL A 96 -4.35 12.16 -4.30
CA VAL A 96 -5.75 11.69 -4.31
C VAL A 96 -6.23 11.42 -5.73
N ALA A 97 -5.98 12.35 -6.66
CA ALA A 97 -6.33 12.20 -8.06
C ALA A 97 -5.66 10.96 -8.68
N SER A 98 -4.40 10.67 -8.33
CA SER A 98 -3.67 9.51 -8.86
C SER A 98 -4.21 8.17 -8.35
N GLU A 99 -4.65 8.09 -7.09
CA GLU A 99 -5.29 6.90 -6.52
C GLU A 99 -6.64 6.65 -7.20
N ILE A 100 -7.49 7.68 -7.27
CA ILE A 100 -8.81 7.59 -7.90
C ILE A 100 -8.66 7.21 -9.38
N CYS A 101 -7.75 7.86 -10.11
CA CYS A 101 -7.49 7.55 -11.51
C CYS A 101 -7.05 6.09 -11.70
N THR A 102 -6.21 5.56 -10.80
CA THR A 102 -5.77 4.16 -10.86
C THR A 102 -6.93 3.19 -10.65
N ILE A 103 -7.84 3.47 -9.71
CA ILE A 103 -9.05 2.67 -9.50
C ILE A 103 -9.96 2.72 -10.73
N ILE A 104 -10.16 3.89 -11.33
CA ILE A 104 -10.99 4.06 -12.53
C ILE A 104 -10.41 3.26 -13.71
N ILE A 105 -9.11 3.38 -13.96
CA ILE A 105 -8.42 2.62 -15.02
C ILE A 105 -8.59 1.13 -14.78
N TYR A 106 -8.46 0.69 -13.53
CA TYR A 106 -8.64 -0.71 -13.19
C TYR A 106 -10.06 -1.22 -13.48
N ILE A 107 -11.09 -0.49 -13.01
CA ILE A 107 -12.49 -0.82 -13.29
C ILE A 107 -12.74 -0.87 -14.80
N PHE A 108 -12.22 0.10 -15.55
CA PHE A 108 -12.35 0.12 -17.01
C PHE A 108 -11.65 -1.08 -17.67
N SER A 109 -10.49 -1.49 -17.16
CA SER A 109 -9.75 -2.66 -17.65
C SER A 109 -10.54 -3.96 -17.49
N MET A 110 -11.32 -4.12 -16.41
CA MET A 110 -12.19 -5.28 -16.20
C MET A 110 -13.26 -5.39 -17.31
N PHE A 111 -13.83 -4.26 -17.73
CA PHE A 111 -14.85 -4.24 -18.77
C PHE A 111 -14.29 -4.54 -20.17
N ILE A 112 -13.02 -4.21 -20.43
CA ILE A 112 -12.33 -4.52 -21.69
C ILE A 112 -11.90 -5.99 -21.72
N LEU A 113 -11.28 -6.48 -20.63
CA LEU A 113 -10.68 -7.82 -20.55
C LEU A 113 -11.71 -8.90 -20.13
N ARG A 114 -12.88 -8.92 -20.77
CA ARG A 114 -13.97 -9.87 -20.46
C ARG A 114 -13.62 -11.35 -20.62
N ARG A 115 -12.54 -11.66 -21.34
CA ARG A 115 -12.04 -13.04 -21.49
C ARG A 115 -11.34 -13.57 -20.24
N TYR A 116 -10.88 -12.68 -19.36
CA TYR A 116 -10.15 -13.02 -18.14
C TYR A 116 -10.95 -12.73 -16.87
N PHE A 117 -11.87 -11.76 -16.93
CA PHE A 117 -12.71 -11.34 -15.82
C PHE A 117 -14.16 -11.75 -16.06
N ASP A 118 -14.68 -12.60 -15.18
CA ASP A 118 -16.11 -12.92 -15.16
C ASP A 118 -16.89 -11.79 -14.47
N ILE A 119 -17.50 -10.93 -15.28
CA ILE A 119 -18.26 -9.76 -14.80
C ILE A 119 -19.45 -10.19 -13.93
N ALA A 120 -20.13 -11.29 -14.26
CA ALA A 120 -21.28 -11.75 -13.49
C ALA A 120 -20.85 -12.12 -12.06
N TYR A 121 -19.68 -12.73 -11.94
CA TYR A 121 -19.09 -13.05 -10.65
C TYR A 121 -18.61 -11.79 -9.89
N ILE A 122 -17.92 -10.86 -10.54
CA ILE A 122 -17.37 -9.64 -9.91
C ILE A 122 -18.45 -8.74 -9.28
N VAL A 123 -19.63 -8.67 -9.88
CA VAL A 123 -20.75 -7.87 -9.35
C VAL A 123 -21.34 -8.49 -8.08
N THR A 124 -21.06 -9.77 -7.81
CA THR A 124 -21.62 -10.47 -6.65
C THR A 124 -21.03 -9.96 -5.34
N SER A 125 -21.84 -9.83 -4.29
CA SER A 125 -21.38 -9.40 -2.96
C SER A 125 -20.34 -10.35 -2.35
N ALA A 126 -20.45 -11.65 -2.63
CA ALA A 126 -19.48 -12.67 -2.20
C ALA A 126 -18.06 -12.37 -2.70
N PHE A 127 -17.92 -11.89 -3.93
CA PHE A 127 -16.63 -11.52 -4.49
C PHE A 127 -15.96 -10.41 -3.66
N TRP A 128 -16.68 -9.31 -3.42
CA TRP A 128 -16.17 -8.18 -2.65
C TRP A 128 -15.87 -8.55 -1.21
N MET A 129 -16.69 -9.40 -0.57
CA MET A 129 -16.40 -9.90 0.77
C MET A 129 -15.09 -10.69 0.83
N LYS A 130 -14.83 -11.53 -0.16
CA LYS A 130 -13.58 -12.30 -0.26
C LYS A 130 -12.38 -11.39 -0.50
N VAL A 131 -12.49 -10.46 -1.44
CA VAL A 131 -11.44 -9.48 -1.77
C VAL A 131 -11.11 -8.64 -0.54
N ILE A 132 -12.12 -8.04 0.12
CA ILE A 132 -11.92 -7.22 1.32
C ILE A 132 -11.29 -8.04 2.44
N ALA A 133 -11.75 -9.27 2.68
CA ALA A 133 -11.16 -10.13 3.70
C ALA A 133 -9.68 -10.41 3.43
N ILE A 134 -9.32 -10.79 2.20
CA ILE A 134 -7.94 -11.06 1.80
C ILE A 134 -7.08 -9.81 1.93
N THR A 135 -7.55 -8.67 1.39
CA THR A 135 -6.83 -7.39 1.44
C THR A 135 -6.62 -6.91 2.88
N LEU A 136 -7.60 -7.07 3.77
CA LEU A 136 -7.42 -6.70 5.18
C LEU A 136 -6.41 -7.62 5.88
N VAL A 137 -6.46 -8.93 5.64
CA VAL A 137 -5.51 -9.87 6.25
C VAL A 137 -4.08 -9.66 5.72
N SER A 138 -3.91 -9.25 4.47
CA SER A 138 -2.58 -8.93 3.91
C SER A 138 -2.02 -7.60 4.44
N TRP A 139 -2.88 -6.58 4.62
CA TRP A 139 -2.44 -5.22 4.92
C TRP A 139 -2.44 -4.88 6.42
N VAL A 140 -3.47 -5.27 7.19
CA VAL A 140 -3.65 -4.87 8.60
C VAL A 140 -2.46 -5.28 9.49
N PRO A 141 -1.94 -6.52 9.44
CA PRO A 141 -0.84 -6.92 10.31
C PRO A 141 0.43 -6.07 10.12
N LEU A 142 0.68 -5.65 8.88
CA LEU A 142 1.82 -4.79 8.56
C LEU A 142 1.66 -3.38 9.12
N GLN A 143 0.44 -2.84 9.11
CA GLN A 143 0.16 -1.54 9.70
C GLN A 143 0.24 -1.57 11.22
N VAL A 144 -0.32 -2.62 11.85
CA VAL A 144 -0.20 -2.81 13.30
C VAL A 144 1.28 -2.87 13.69
N PHE A 145 2.10 -3.65 12.98
CA PHE A 145 3.53 -3.70 13.24
C PHE A 145 4.22 -2.34 13.06
N LYS A 146 3.86 -1.57 12.02
CA LYS A 146 4.39 -0.23 11.76
C LYS A 146 4.05 0.74 12.90
N VAL A 147 2.78 0.76 13.34
CA VAL A 147 2.31 1.62 14.42
C VAL A 147 2.95 1.23 15.76
N VAL A 148 2.98 -0.05 16.11
CA VAL A 148 3.62 -0.53 17.34
C VAL A 148 5.09 -0.14 17.38
N LYS A 149 5.82 -0.30 16.26
CA LYS A 149 7.22 0.13 16.17
C LYS A 149 7.36 1.65 16.37
N LYS A 150 6.49 2.45 15.76
CA LYS A 150 6.50 3.92 15.90
C LYS A 150 6.21 4.37 17.33
N VAL A 151 5.31 3.68 18.05
CA VAL A 151 4.97 3.97 19.45
C VAL A 151 6.10 3.57 20.39
N LEU A 152 6.72 2.40 20.20
CA LEU A 152 7.80 1.91 21.07
C LEU A 152 9.15 2.62 20.81
N GLN A 153 9.40 3.04 19.57
CA GLN A 153 10.65 3.68 19.15
C GLN A 153 10.33 4.91 18.28
N PRO A 154 9.85 6.02 18.88
CA PRO A 154 9.53 7.22 18.12
C PRO A 154 10.81 7.82 17.53
N PRO A 155 10.87 8.05 16.20
CA PRO A 155 12.03 8.67 15.58
C PRO A 155 12.13 10.15 15.97
N GLN A 156 13.34 10.70 15.94
CA GLN A 156 13.64 12.03 16.49
C GLN A 156 12.81 13.15 15.85
N TYR A 157 12.52 13.08 14.55
CA TYR A 157 11.69 14.06 13.83
C TYR A 157 10.22 14.08 14.30
N THR A 158 9.67 12.95 14.78
CA THR A 158 8.28 12.88 15.26
C THR A 158 8.10 13.68 16.56
N LYS A 159 9.19 13.98 17.29
CA LYS A 159 9.14 14.85 18.47
C LYS A 159 8.97 16.33 18.10
N LEU A 160 9.37 16.72 16.88
CA LEU A 160 9.30 18.09 16.40
C LEU A 160 7.96 18.39 15.69
N SER A 161 7.33 17.40 15.05
CA SER A 161 6.01 17.58 14.41
C SER A 161 4.84 17.58 15.39
N GLY A 162 5.08 17.37 16.69
CA GLY A 162 4.08 17.38 17.77
C GLY A 162 4.18 18.58 18.71
N MET A 163 5.05 19.55 18.39
CA MET A 163 5.11 20.88 19.02
C MET A 163 4.31 21.89 18.19
#